data_AF-A0A0M4T3T8-F1
#
_entry.id   AF-A0A0M4T3T8-F1
#
_cell.length_a   1.000
_cell.length_b   1.000
_cell.length_c   1.000
_cell.angle_alpha   90.00
_cell.angle_beta   90.00
_cell.angle_gamma   90.00
#
_symmetry.space_group_name_H-M   'P 1'
#
loop_
_entity.id
_entity.type
_entity.pdbx_description
1 polymer ?
#
loop_
_entity_poly.entity_id
_entity_poly.type
_entity_poly.pdbx_seq_one_letter_code
_entity_poly.pdbx_strand_id
1 'polypeptide(L)'
;MSIKLLPDLGDLAEGLGVTGIVGVVLVPVLLPVVAGVGRPVAKAVVKKGILFYENSKAAIAEVNEVWEDIIAEARAEVGEERMKSAEPREI
;
A
#
# COMPACT_ATOMS: atom_id res chain seq x y z
N MET A 1 2.85 36.11 -23.06
CA MET A 1 2.38 34.72 -23.19
C MET A 1 3.13 33.92 -22.14
N SER A 2 2.50 33.58 -21.02
CA SER A 2 3.17 32.81 -19.97
C SER A 2 3.31 31.37 -20.43
N ILE A 3 4.53 30.96 -20.75
CA ILE A 3 4.85 29.56 -21.00
C ILE A 3 4.68 28.85 -19.64
N LYS A 4 3.56 28.16 -19.46
CA LYS A 4 3.39 27.22 -18.35
C LYS A 4 4.38 26.09 -18.59
N LEU A 5 5.52 26.17 -17.92
CA LEU A 5 6.62 25.21 -18.04
C LEU A 5 6.29 23.88 -17.33
N LEU A 6 5.24 23.85 -16.50
CA LEU A 6 4.83 22.69 -15.72
C LEU A 6 3.30 22.47 -15.84
N PRO A 7 2.84 21.22 -15.98
CA PRO A 7 1.43 20.87 -15.86
C PRO A 7 0.92 21.16 -14.45
N ASP A 8 -0.39 21.38 -14.31
CA ASP A 8 -1.02 21.57 -13.01
C ASP A 8 -0.87 20.30 -12.16
N LEU A 9 -0.68 20.45 -10.84
CA LEU A 9 -0.54 19.30 -9.94
C LEU A 9 -1.83 18.47 -9.93
N GLY A 10 -2.98 19.11 -10.14
CA GLY A 10 -4.27 18.43 -10.32
C GLY A 10 -4.31 17.58 -11.58
N ASP A 11 -3.91 18.15 -12.72
CA ASP A 11 -3.88 17.46 -14.02
C ASP A 11 -2.93 16.26 -14.01
N LEU A 12 -1.79 16.41 -13.34
CA LEU A 12 -0.89 15.28 -13.07
C LEU A 12 -1.61 14.24 -12.22
N ALA A 13 -2.01 14.57 -10.99
CA ALA A 13 -2.65 13.62 -10.07
C ALA A 13 -3.81 12.83 -10.73
N GLU A 14 -4.64 13.51 -11.53
CA GLU A 14 -5.73 12.89 -12.28
C GLU A 14 -5.22 12.02 -13.44
N GLY A 15 -4.24 12.49 -14.22
CA GLY A 15 -3.65 11.74 -15.34
C GLY A 15 -2.85 10.48 -14.94
N LEU A 16 -2.26 10.45 -13.74
CA LEU A 16 -1.63 9.23 -13.17
C LEU A 16 -2.61 8.40 -12.34
N GLY A 17 -3.85 8.85 -12.15
CA GLY A 17 -4.84 8.18 -11.31
C GLY A 17 -4.45 8.14 -9.83
N VAL A 18 -3.59 9.06 -9.38
CA VAL A 18 -3.05 9.10 -8.03
C VAL A 18 -3.65 10.29 -7.28
N THR A 19 -4.75 10.06 -6.60
CA THR A 19 -5.41 11.05 -5.76
C THR A 19 -5.14 10.81 -4.27
N GLY A 20 -5.23 11.85 -3.45
CA GLY A 20 -4.99 11.77 -2.00
C GLY A 20 -3.51 11.73 -1.59
N ILE A 21 -3.21 11.06 -0.47
CA ILE A 21 -1.86 11.04 0.15
C ILE A 21 -0.78 10.59 -0.84
N VAL A 22 -1.10 9.62 -1.69
CA VAL A 22 -0.16 9.09 -2.68
C VAL A 22 0.24 10.17 -3.70
N GLY A 23 -0.67 11.06 -4.08
CA GLY A 23 -0.40 12.16 -5.00
C GLY A 23 0.52 13.20 -4.36
N VAL A 24 0.25 13.58 -3.11
CA VAL A 24 1.08 14.54 -2.35
C VAL A 24 2.53 14.08 -2.22
N VAL A 25 2.76 12.77 -2.08
CA VAL A 25 4.10 12.19 -1.94
C VAL A 25 4.79 11.98 -3.28
N LEU A 26 4.08 11.49 -4.31
CA LEU A 26 4.68 11.12 -5.59
C LEU A 26 4.96 12.32 -6.51
N VAL A 27 4.09 13.35 -6.49
CA VAL A 27 4.22 14.53 -7.36
C VAL A 27 5.59 15.25 -7.24
N PRO A 28 6.13 15.57 -6.04
CA PRO A 28 7.45 16.21 -5.92
C PRO A 28 8.63 15.32 -6.37
N VAL A 29 8.42 14.00 -6.50
CA VAL A 29 9.43 13.06 -7.03
C VAL A 29 9.32 12.94 -8.55
N LEU A 30 8.11 12.87 -9.10
CA LEU A 30 7.87 12.64 -10.53
C LEU A 30 8.16 13.89 -11.38
N LEU A 31 7.81 15.09 -10.89
CA LEU A 31 8.07 16.36 -11.57
C LEU A 31 9.55 16.57 -11.96
N PRO A 32 10.53 16.48 -11.05
CA PRO A 32 11.93 16.66 -11.41
C PRO A 32 12.45 15.56 -12.34
N VAL A 33 11.90 14.34 -12.29
CA VAL A 33 12.30 13.24 -13.18
C VAL A 33 11.92 13.53 -14.62
N VAL A 34 10.68 13.99 -14.87
CA VAL A 34 10.21 14.38 -16.22
C VAL A 34 10.99 15.59 -16.73
N ALA A 35 11.38 16.52 -15.85
CA ALA A 35 12.22 17.67 -16.20
C ALA A 35 13.71 17.33 -16.43
N GLY A 36 14.12 16.06 -16.35
CA GLY A 36 15.49 15.60 -16.65
C GLY A 36 16.53 15.84 -15.53
N VAL A 37 16.17 16.50 -14.44
CA VAL A 37 17.05 16.80 -13.29
C VAL A 37 16.84 15.85 -12.11
N GLY A 38 15.82 15.00 -12.16
CA GLY A 38 15.39 14.13 -11.06
C GLY A 38 16.11 12.79 -10.97
N ARG A 39 17.06 12.47 -11.85
CA ARG A 39 17.76 11.18 -11.84
C ARG A 39 18.42 10.85 -10.48
N PRO A 40 19.08 11.78 -9.77
CA PRO A 40 19.62 11.50 -8.43
C PRO A 40 18.52 11.19 -7.40
N VAL A 41 17.40 11.91 -7.46
CA VAL A 41 16.24 11.72 -6.57
C VAL A 41 15.59 10.36 -6.82
N ALA A 42 15.30 10.02 -8.07
CA ALA A 42 14.74 8.72 -8.43
C ALA A 42 15.66 7.57 -7.97
N LYS A 43 16.97 7.71 -8.18
CA LYS A 43 17.94 6.71 -7.70
C LYS A 43 17.94 6.56 -6.18
N ALA A 44 17.78 7.66 -5.43
CA ALA A 44 17.68 7.63 -3.98
C ALA A 44 16.38 6.95 -3.51
N VAL A 45 15.25 7.25 -4.15
CA VAL A 45 13.96 6.61 -3.87
C VAL A 45 14.04 5.11 -4.11
N VAL A 46 14.57 4.68 -5.27
CA VAL A 46 14.74 3.25 -5.58
C VAL A 46 15.61 2.55 -4.53
N LYS A 47 16.77 3.13 -4.17
CA LYS A 47 17.65 2.56 -3.14
C LYS A 47 16.95 2.42 -1.79
N LYS A 48 16.25 3.46 -1.35
CA LYS A 48 15.50 3.44 -0.09
C LYS A 48 14.35 2.43 -0.15
N GLY A 49 13.68 2.31 -1.29
CA GLY A 49 12.64 1.31 -1.50
C GLY A 49 13.17 -0.12 -1.39
N ILE A 50 14.33 -0.40 -1.98
CA ILE A 50 15.01 -1.70 -1.84
C ILE A 50 15.32 -1.99 -0.37
N LEU A 51 15.99 -1.06 0.32
CA LEU A 51 16.33 -1.23 1.75
C LEU A 51 15.09 -1.38 2.63
N PHE A 52 14.05 -0.60 2.38
CA PHE A 52 12.78 -0.71 3.10
C PHE A 52 12.16 -2.09 2.90
N TYR A 53 12.11 -2.57 1.66
CA TYR A 53 11.59 -3.90 1.35
C TYR A 53 12.40 -4.99 2.04
N GLU A 54 13.74 -4.95 1.98
CA GLU A 54 14.61 -5.91 2.66
C GLU A 54 14.40 -5.91 4.17
N ASN A 55 14.38 -4.73 4.79
CA ASN A 55 14.19 -4.58 6.24
C ASN A 55 12.77 -4.98 6.68
N SER A 56 11.76 -4.80 5.84
CA SER A 56 10.38 -5.18 6.14
C SER A 56 10.12 -6.69 6.12
N LYS A 57 10.97 -7.49 5.48
CA LYS A 57 10.75 -8.95 5.35
C LYS A 57 10.60 -9.65 6.69
N ALA A 58 11.46 -9.30 7.66
CA ALA A 58 11.41 -9.89 9.00
C ALA A 58 10.12 -9.46 9.74
N ALA A 59 9.79 -8.17 9.69
CA ALA A 59 8.55 -7.66 10.30
C ALA A 59 7.29 -8.28 9.68
N ILE A 60 7.27 -8.50 8.35
CA ILE A 60 6.16 -9.18 7.67
C ILE A 60 6.08 -10.65 8.11
N ALA A 61 7.20 -11.33 8.35
CA ALA A 61 7.19 -12.71 8.83
C ALA A 61 6.57 -12.83 10.23
N GLU A 62 6.90 -11.92 11.15
CA GLU A 62 6.30 -11.86 12.48
C GLU A 62 4.79 -11.53 12.41
N VAL A 63 4.40 -10.57 11.57
CA VAL A 63 2.98 -10.23 11.37
C VAL A 63 2.19 -11.39 10.77
N ASN A 64 2.79 -12.17 9.86
CA ASN A 64 2.12 -13.31 9.25
C ASN A 64 1.73 -14.37 10.28
N GLU A 65 2.56 -14.65 11.29
CA GLU A 65 2.21 -15.61 12.35
C GLU A 65 0.97 -15.16 13.11
N VAL A 66 0.97 -13.91 13.60
CA VAL A 66 -0.18 -13.32 14.30
C VAL A 66 -1.43 -13.28 13.40
N TRP A 67 -1.23 -13.04 12.10
CA TRP A 67 -2.31 -13.01 11.12
C TRP A 67 -2.92 -14.39 10.88
N GLU A 68 -2.09 -15.43 10.76
CA GLU A 68 -2.55 -16.82 10.64
C GLU A 68 -3.30 -17.26 11.91
N ASP A 69 -2.85 -16.85 13.10
CA ASP A 69 -3.56 -17.11 14.36
C ASP A 69 -4.97 -16.49 14.36
N ILE A 70 -5.10 -15.21 13.97
CA ILE A 70 -6.39 -14.52 13.87
C ILE A 70 -7.30 -15.21 12.84
N ILE A 71 -6.76 -15.63 11.69
CA ILE A 71 -7.52 -16.37 10.67
C ILE A 71 -7.99 -17.72 11.22
N ALA A 72 -7.13 -18.44 11.94
CA ALA A 72 -7.45 -19.73 12.53
C ALA A 72 -8.58 -19.58 13.56
N GLU A 73 -8.48 -18.58 14.43
CA GLU A 73 -9.51 -18.24 15.43
C GLU A 73 -10.85 -17.91 14.75
N ALA A 74 -10.87 -16.99 13.78
CA ALA A 74 -12.09 -16.65 13.05
C ALA A 74 -12.72 -17.84 12.31
N ARG A 75 -11.90 -18.76 11.77
CA ARG A 75 -12.41 -19.99 11.12
C ARG A 75 -13.02 -20.95 12.13
N ALA A 76 -12.41 -21.09 13.30
CA ALA A 76 -12.94 -21.92 14.37
C ALA A 76 -14.30 -21.38 14.82
N GLU A 77 -14.42 -20.07 15.05
CA GLU A 77 -15.69 -19.43 15.44
C GLU A 77 -16.80 -19.68 14.41
N VAL A 78 -16.54 -19.46 13.12
CA VAL A 78 -17.52 -19.73 12.04
C VAL A 78 -17.88 -21.23 11.96
N GLY A 79 -16.94 -22.12 12.24
CA GLY A 79 -17.17 -23.57 12.28
C GLY A 79 -18.03 -24.00 13.47
N GLU A 80 -17.74 -23.48 14.67
CA GLU A 80 -18.49 -23.71 15.90
C GLU A 80 -19.93 -23.19 15.78
N GLU A 81 -20.13 -22.01 15.19
CA GLU A 81 -21.46 -21.47 14.90
C GLU A 81 -22.31 -22.43 14.04
N ARG A 82 -21.69 -23.08 13.04
CA ARG A 82 -22.36 -24.08 12.19
C ARG A 82 -22.70 -25.36 12.94
N MET A 83 -21.82 -25.84 13.83
CA MET A 83 -22.08 -27.04 14.62
C MET A 83 -23.19 -26.80 15.65
N LYS A 84 -23.17 -25.65 16.33
CA LYS A 84 -24.19 -25.25 17.31
C LYS A 84 -25.58 -25.05 16.69
N SER A 85 -25.65 -24.63 15.42
CA SER A 85 -26.91 -24.51 14.68
C SER A 85 -27.42 -25.84 14.10
N ALA A 86 -26.59 -26.89 14.09
CA ALA A 86 -26.95 -28.24 13.66
C ALA A 86 -27.33 -29.19 14.82
N GLU A 87 -27.16 -28.78 16.08
CA GLU A 87 -27.63 -29.57 17.22
C GLU A 87 -29.16 -29.71 17.19
N PRO A 88 -29.70 -30.94 17.29
CA PRO A 88 -31.15 -31.14 17.41
C PRO A 88 -31.63 -30.40 18.65
N ARG A 89 -32.56 -29.46 18.48
CA ARG A 89 -33.26 -28.85 19.60
C ARG A 89 -34.00 -29.99 20.32
N GLU A 90 -33.53 -30.35 21.51
CA GLU A 90 -34.31 -31.20 22.41
C GLU A 90 -35.66 -30.50 22.65
N ILE A 91 -36.72 -31.13 22.15
CA ILE A 91 -38.12 -30.69 22.28
C ILE A 91 -38.74 -31.41 23.47
#